data_AF-Q8RW32-F1
#
_entry.id   AF-Q8RW32-F1
#
_cell.length_a   1.000
_cell.length_b   1.000
_cell.length_c   1.000
_cell.angle_alpha   90.00
_cell.angle_beta   90.00
_cell.angle_gamma   90.00
#
_symmetry.space_group_name_H-M   'P 1'
#
loop_
_entity.id
_entity.type
_entity.pdbx_description
1 polymer ?
#
loop_
_entity_poly.entity_id
_entity_poly.type
_entity_poly.pdbx_seq_one_letter_code
_entity_poly.pdbx_strand_id
1 'polypeptide(L)'
;TVDLVLTAHPTQSLRRSLLKKHTKIRNCLTQLYAKDISEDDKKELDEALQREIQAAFRTDEIRRAQPTPQDEMRYGMNYIHETIWKGVPNFLRRVDTALKKIGIDERLPYDVPLIKFSSWMGGDRDGNLRVTPEVTRDVCLLARMMAANLYISQIEELMFELSMWRCNDELRAKAEELHDASKKVVKYYTEFWKEIPINEPYRVVLASVRNKLHNTRERSRDLLANGFSEIPESAAFTNVKEFLEPLELCYKSLCDSGDKTIADGSLLDFMRQVATFGLSLTKLDIRQESDRHTEVIDTITTHLGIGSYRSWPEEKRVEWLVSELQGKRPLLSPDLPQSEEVADALGTFRALAELPRDSFGPYIISMATAPSDVLAAELLQRECKIADPLPVVPLF
;
A
#
# COMPACT_ATOMS: atom_id res chain seq x y z
N THR A 1 -17.42 0.03 -6.08
CA THR A 1 -16.03 0.38 -5.76
C THR A 1 -15.41 1.08 -6.95
N VAL A 2 -14.75 2.21 -6.72
CA VAL A 2 -13.91 2.90 -7.70
C VAL A 2 -12.46 2.57 -7.38
N ASP A 3 -11.69 2.09 -8.35
CA ASP A 3 -10.26 1.80 -8.19
C ASP A 3 -9.44 2.77 -9.06
N LEU A 4 -8.54 3.52 -8.43
CA LEU A 4 -7.70 4.51 -9.09
C LEU A 4 -6.27 3.98 -9.19
N VAL A 5 -5.83 3.70 -10.41
CA VAL A 5 -4.50 3.16 -10.69
C VAL A 5 -3.51 4.30 -10.94
N LEU A 6 -2.52 4.43 -10.05
CA LEU A 6 -1.45 5.43 -10.17
C LEU A 6 -0.34 4.91 -11.10
N THR A 7 -0.04 5.67 -12.14
CA THR A 7 1.03 5.37 -13.09
C THR A 7 2.21 6.33 -12.92
N ALA A 8 3.41 5.91 -13.35
CA ALA A 8 4.55 6.81 -13.43
C ALA A 8 4.25 7.97 -14.40
N HIS A 9 4.81 9.14 -14.13
CA HIS A 9 4.67 10.28 -15.03
C HIS A 9 5.73 10.19 -16.15
N PRO A 10 5.34 10.19 -17.44
CA PRO A 10 6.26 9.86 -18.55
C PRO A 10 7.37 10.89 -18.79
N THR A 11 7.11 12.18 -18.56
CA THR A 11 8.04 13.27 -18.94
C THR A 11 8.49 14.20 -17.80
N GLN A 12 7.79 14.22 -16.66
CA GLN A 12 8.08 15.12 -15.54
C GLN A 12 7.77 14.46 -14.20
N SER A 13 8.76 13.79 -13.61
CA SER A 13 8.76 13.60 -12.16
C SER A 13 9.14 14.93 -11.50
N LEU A 14 8.20 15.88 -11.42
CA LEU A 14 8.35 17.13 -10.65
C LEU A 14 8.92 16.78 -9.28
N ARG A 15 10.03 17.43 -8.90
CA ARG A 15 10.70 17.10 -7.63
C ARG A 15 9.74 17.35 -6.46
N ARG A 16 9.77 16.48 -5.44
CA ARG A 16 9.01 16.67 -4.17
C ARG A 16 9.22 18.06 -3.57
N SER A 17 10.45 18.58 -3.67
CA SER A 17 10.81 19.90 -3.19
C SER A 17 10.08 21.04 -3.92
N LEU A 18 9.62 20.82 -5.15
CA LEU A 18 8.85 21.79 -5.94
C LEU A 18 7.35 21.70 -5.64
N LEU A 19 6.80 20.50 -5.49
CA LEU A 19 5.40 20.33 -5.04
C LEU A 19 5.15 21.00 -3.68
N LYS A 20 6.08 20.85 -2.73
CA LYS A 20 6.00 21.54 -1.43
C LYS A 20 6.04 23.07 -1.58
N LYS A 21 6.86 23.60 -2.49
CA LYS A 21 6.90 25.04 -2.80
C LYS A 21 5.58 25.51 -3.40
N HIS A 22 5.02 24.77 -4.37
CA HIS A 22 3.72 25.10 -4.96
C HIS A 22 2.59 25.09 -3.92
N THR A 23 2.58 24.13 -2.98
CA THR A 23 1.61 24.14 -1.87
C THR A 23 1.78 25.37 -0.99
N LYS A 24 3.00 25.75 -0.62
CA LYS A 24 3.23 26.98 0.15
C LYS A 24 2.79 28.25 -0.60
N ILE A 25 3.12 28.35 -1.90
CA ILE A 25 2.67 29.46 -2.76
C ILE A 25 1.14 29.55 -2.76
N ARG A 26 0.42 28.43 -2.95
CA ARG A 26 -1.05 28.39 -2.89
C ARG A 26 -1.59 28.81 -1.52
N ASN A 27 -0.94 28.39 -0.43
CA ASN A 27 -1.36 28.76 0.92
C ASN A 27 -1.16 30.27 1.18
N CYS A 28 -0.01 30.83 0.81
CA CYS A 28 0.25 32.27 0.91
C CYS A 28 -0.79 33.07 0.10
N LEU A 29 -1.07 32.66 -1.15
CA LEU A 29 -2.11 33.30 -1.96
C LEU A 29 -3.48 33.21 -1.29
N THR A 30 -3.86 32.07 -0.74
CA THR A 30 -5.17 31.92 -0.08
C THR A 30 -5.29 32.83 1.15
N GLN A 31 -4.22 32.95 1.94
CA GLN A 31 -4.18 33.76 3.15
C GLN A 31 -4.14 35.27 2.85
N LEU A 32 -3.41 35.69 1.81
CA LEU A 32 -3.30 37.10 1.38
C LEU A 32 -4.65 37.73 1.00
N TYR A 33 -5.58 36.92 0.49
CA TYR A 33 -6.93 37.35 0.10
C TYR A 33 -8.00 37.03 1.15
N ALA A 34 -7.60 36.73 2.40
CA ALA A 34 -8.55 36.65 3.52
C ALA A 34 -9.19 38.02 3.80
N LYS A 35 -10.46 38.04 4.20
CA LYS A 35 -11.24 39.28 4.37
C LYS A 35 -10.69 40.22 5.46
N ASP A 36 -10.17 39.66 6.55
CA ASP A 36 -9.79 40.40 7.76
C ASP A 36 -8.29 40.21 8.09
N ILE A 37 -7.41 40.43 7.10
CA ILE A 37 -5.96 40.35 7.29
C ILE A 37 -5.38 41.70 7.73
N SER A 38 -4.45 41.69 8.69
CA SER A 38 -3.74 42.90 9.10
C SER A 38 -2.70 43.34 8.06
N GLU A 39 -2.32 44.62 8.05
CA GLU A 39 -1.29 45.12 7.12
C GLU A 39 0.10 44.51 7.37
N ASP A 40 0.41 44.16 8.62
CA ASP A 40 1.68 43.52 8.97
C ASP A 40 1.69 42.05 8.53
N ASP A 41 0.63 41.28 8.80
CA ASP A 41 0.48 39.91 8.30
C ASP A 41 0.55 39.85 6.76
N LYS A 42 -0.05 40.85 6.09
CA LYS A 42 -0.02 40.94 4.64
C LYS A 42 1.38 41.18 4.10
N LYS A 43 2.19 42.02 4.75
CA LYS A 43 3.61 42.22 4.38
C LYS A 43 4.42 40.95 4.61
N GLU A 44 4.26 40.29 5.76
CA GLU A 44 4.95 39.04 6.06
C GLU A 44 4.60 37.92 5.06
N LEU A 45 3.33 37.81 4.68
CA LEU A 45 2.89 36.85 3.66
C LEU A 45 3.39 37.18 2.27
N ASP A 46 3.47 38.47 1.90
CA ASP A 46 4.04 38.89 0.62
C ASP A 46 5.54 38.55 0.55
N GLU A 47 6.30 38.83 1.62
CA GLU A 47 7.70 38.41 1.74
C GLU A 47 7.86 36.89 1.65
N ALA A 48 6.97 36.14 2.33
CA ALA A 48 6.95 34.68 2.26
C ALA A 48 6.65 34.17 0.84
N LEU A 49 5.70 34.79 0.14
CA LEU A 49 5.33 34.45 -1.24
C LEU A 49 6.51 34.70 -2.18
N GLN A 50 7.12 35.89 -2.12
CA GLN A 50 8.30 36.23 -2.93
C GLN A 50 9.44 35.24 -2.70
N ARG A 51 9.72 34.87 -1.44
CA ARG A 51 10.74 33.89 -1.08
C ARG A 51 10.46 32.50 -1.68
N GLU A 52 9.22 32.01 -1.61
CA GLU A 52 8.87 30.69 -2.16
C GLU A 52 8.87 30.69 -3.70
N ILE A 53 8.43 31.78 -4.36
CA ILE A 53 8.52 31.94 -5.82
C ILE A 53 9.98 31.93 -6.26
N GLN A 54 10.84 32.72 -5.61
CA GLN A 54 12.26 32.77 -5.95
C GLN A 54 12.94 31.42 -5.71
N ALA A 55 12.59 30.73 -4.61
CA ALA A 55 13.10 29.40 -4.33
C ALA A 55 12.65 28.37 -5.37
N ALA A 56 11.41 28.46 -5.88
CA ALA A 56 10.92 27.60 -6.94
C ALA A 56 11.67 27.87 -8.25
N PHE A 57 11.75 29.14 -8.65
CA PHE A 57 12.42 29.57 -9.87
C PHE A 57 13.91 29.20 -9.92
N ARG A 58 14.61 29.24 -8.77
CA ARG A 58 16.02 28.84 -8.67
C ARG A 58 16.24 27.33 -8.44
N THR A 59 15.18 26.54 -8.32
CA THR A 59 15.28 25.08 -8.23
C THR A 59 15.08 24.49 -9.62
N ASP A 60 16.08 23.78 -10.16
CA ASP A 60 15.93 23.04 -11.42
C ASP A 60 14.69 22.11 -11.35
N GLU A 61 13.68 22.41 -12.16
CA GLU A 61 12.44 21.63 -12.24
C GLU A 61 12.71 20.24 -12.83
N ILE A 62 13.62 20.19 -13.81
CA ILE A 62 14.01 18.98 -14.52
C ILE A 62 15.07 18.24 -13.70
N ARG A 63 14.90 16.93 -13.55
CA ARG A 63 15.95 16.08 -13.00
C ARG A 63 17.02 15.86 -14.06
N ARG A 64 18.29 16.08 -13.70
CA ARG A 64 19.43 15.84 -14.60
C ARG A 64 19.73 14.35 -14.80
N ALA A 65 19.27 13.50 -13.87
CA ALA A 65 19.36 12.05 -13.96
C ALA A 65 17.96 11.43 -13.93
N GLN A 66 17.73 10.43 -14.76
CA GLN A 66 16.48 9.68 -14.79
C GLN A 66 16.26 8.98 -13.44
N PRO A 67 15.05 9.05 -12.85
CA PRO A 67 14.76 8.34 -11.60
C PRO A 67 14.86 6.82 -11.79
N THR A 68 15.19 6.12 -10.70
CA THR A 68 15.02 4.66 -10.64
C THR A 68 13.53 4.32 -10.47
N PRO A 69 13.09 3.09 -10.79
CA PRO A 69 11.69 2.70 -10.54
C PRO A 69 11.26 2.84 -9.07
N GLN A 70 12.15 2.53 -8.11
CA GLN A 70 11.87 2.75 -6.69
C GLN A 70 11.67 4.25 -6.37
N ASP A 71 12.42 5.11 -7.06
CA ASP A 71 12.29 6.56 -6.97
C ASP A 71 10.92 7.03 -7.48
N GLU A 72 10.50 6.56 -8.66
CA GLU A 72 9.18 6.85 -9.24
C GLU A 72 8.05 6.45 -8.30
N MET A 73 8.12 5.24 -7.73
CA MET A 73 7.16 4.77 -6.74
C MET A 73 7.11 5.69 -5.51
N ARG A 74 8.27 6.04 -4.93
CA ARG A 74 8.33 7.00 -3.80
C ARG A 74 7.72 8.35 -4.16
N TYR A 75 7.86 8.81 -5.41
CA TYR A 75 7.26 10.06 -5.85
C TYR A 75 5.74 9.96 -5.98
N GLY A 76 5.23 8.90 -6.58
CA GLY A 76 3.79 8.64 -6.68
C GLY A 76 3.11 8.58 -5.30
N MET A 77 3.73 7.87 -4.35
CA MET A 77 3.21 7.74 -2.98
C MET A 77 3.20 9.06 -2.19
N ASN A 78 3.95 10.10 -2.62
CA ASN A 78 3.86 11.41 -1.97
C ASN A 78 2.49 12.08 -2.18
N TYR A 79 1.81 11.86 -3.30
CA TYR A 79 0.44 12.36 -3.47
C TYR A 79 -0.50 11.74 -2.44
N ILE A 80 -0.28 10.46 -2.10
CA ILE A 80 -1.03 9.81 -1.03
C ILE A 80 -0.78 10.52 0.29
N HIS A 81 0.48 10.68 0.67
CA HIS A 81 0.89 11.33 1.91
C HIS A 81 0.36 12.78 2.04
N GLU A 82 0.49 13.59 1.00
CA GLU A 82 0.20 15.03 1.08
C GLU A 82 -1.29 15.37 0.92
N THR A 83 -2.05 14.62 0.12
CA THR A 83 -3.44 14.97 -0.20
C THR A 83 -4.44 13.83 0.02
N ILE A 84 -4.21 12.65 -0.55
CA ILE A 84 -5.22 11.59 -0.60
C ILE A 84 -5.48 11.01 0.80
N TRP A 85 -4.45 10.89 1.63
CA TRP A 85 -4.54 10.39 3.01
C TRP A 85 -5.61 11.13 3.83
N LYS A 86 -5.65 12.46 3.74
CA LYS A 86 -6.65 13.31 4.40
C LYS A 86 -7.90 13.51 3.54
N GLY A 87 -7.79 13.40 2.22
CA GLY A 87 -8.88 13.62 1.28
C GLY A 87 -9.95 12.54 1.34
N VAL A 88 -9.56 11.26 1.43
CA VAL A 88 -10.48 10.12 1.49
C VAL A 88 -11.46 10.22 2.66
N PRO A 89 -11.02 10.32 3.93
CA PRO A 89 -11.95 10.42 5.06
C PRO A 89 -12.87 11.65 4.94
N ASN A 90 -12.34 12.80 4.50
CA ASN A 90 -13.14 14.00 4.26
C ASN A 90 -14.25 13.80 3.21
N PHE A 91 -13.94 13.08 2.13
CA PHE A 91 -14.93 12.70 1.12
C PHE A 91 -15.97 11.74 1.70
N LEU A 92 -15.56 10.72 2.45
CA LEU A 92 -16.49 9.75 3.06
C LEU A 92 -17.40 10.42 4.11
N ARG A 93 -16.91 11.40 4.87
CA ARG A 93 -17.75 12.24 5.74
C ARG A 93 -18.77 13.06 4.94
N ARG A 94 -18.40 13.53 3.74
CA ARG A 94 -19.32 14.22 2.83
C ARG A 94 -20.42 13.28 2.33
N VAL A 95 -20.07 12.01 2.05
CA VAL A 95 -21.04 10.96 1.70
C VAL A 95 -22.02 10.75 2.85
N ASP A 96 -21.54 10.58 4.09
CA ASP A 96 -22.42 10.47 5.27
C ASP A 96 -23.39 11.66 5.37
N THR A 97 -22.89 12.87 5.12
CA THR A 97 -23.71 14.09 5.17
C THR A 97 -24.77 14.11 4.06
N ALA A 98 -24.43 13.62 2.86
CA ALA A 98 -25.37 13.51 1.75
C ALA A 98 -26.45 12.45 2.00
N LEU A 99 -26.08 11.30 2.59
CA LEU A 99 -27.02 10.24 2.99
C LEU A 99 -28.04 10.76 4.02
N LYS A 100 -27.58 11.50 5.03
CA LYS A 100 -28.49 12.14 6.01
C LYS A 100 -29.47 13.11 5.37
N LYS A 101 -29.04 13.87 4.35
CA LYS A 101 -29.93 14.82 3.64
C LYS A 101 -31.06 14.14 2.87
N ILE A 102 -30.90 12.88 2.49
CA ILE A 102 -31.94 12.10 1.79
C ILE A 102 -32.72 11.17 2.75
N GLY A 103 -32.56 11.34 4.07
CA GLY A 103 -33.32 10.61 5.09
C GLY A 103 -32.68 9.31 5.58
N ILE A 104 -31.41 9.05 5.26
CA ILE A 104 -30.67 7.89 5.78
C ILE A 104 -29.85 8.35 7.00
N ASP A 105 -30.29 7.99 8.20
CA ASP A 105 -29.65 8.40 9.47
C ASP A 105 -28.37 7.61 9.80
N GLU A 106 -28.14 6.50 9.09
CA GLU A 106 -26.94 5.68 9.21
C GLU A 106 -25.76 6.28 8.41
N ARG A 107 -24.56 6.12 8.96
CA ARG A 107 -23.31 6.44 8.23
C ARG A 107 -22.98 5.30 7.29
N LEU A 108 -22.21 5.60 6.23
CA LEU A 108 -21.63 4.55 5.43
C LEU A 108 -20.69 3.69 6.32
N PRO A 109 -20.87 2.36 6.38
CA PRO A 109 -20.00 1.50 7.19
C PRO A 109 -18.52 1.70 6.82
N TYR A 110 -17.64 1.65 7.82
CA TYR A 110 -16.23 2.03 7.64
C TYR A 110 -15.45 1.05 6.75
N ASP A 111 -15.92 -0.19 6.65
CA ASP A 111 -15.33 -1.30 5.92
C ASP A 111 -15.79 -1.37 4.46
N VAL A 112 -16.74 -0.52 4.03
CA VAL A 112 -17.15 -0.45 2.62
C VAL A 112 -16.01 0.09 1.77
N PRO A 113 -15.48 -0.69 0.81
CA PRO A 113 -14.37 -0.26 -0.02
C PRO A 113 -14.90 0.60 -1.18
N LEU A 114 -15.32 1.83 -0.87
CA LEU A 114 -15.90 2.72 -1.87
C LEU A 114 -14.84 3.19 -2.88
N ILE A 115 -13.65 3.53 -2.40
CA ILE A 115 -12.49 3.96 -3.18
C ILE A 115 -11.32 3.03 -2.85
N LYS A 116 -10.57 2.62 -3.86
CA LYS A 116 -9.30 1.90 -3.74
C LYS A 116 -8.23 2.59 -4.57
N PHE A 117 -6.99 2.34 -4.22
CA PHE A 117 -5.82 2.82 -4.96
C PHE A 117 -4.92 1.65 -5.32
N SER A 118 -4.51 1.64 -6.58
CA SER A 118 -3.57 0.68 -7.13
C SER A 118 -2.42 1.43 -7.78
N SER A 119 -1.34 0.73 -8.13
CA SER A 119 -0.12 1.34 -8.66
C SER A 119 0.52 0.43 -9.69
N TRP A 120 1.07 1.02 -10.75
CA TRP A 120 1.91 0.33 -11.73
C TRP A 120 3.41 0.58 -11.49
N MET A 121 3.76 1.53 -10.62
CA MET A 121 5.15 1.92 -10.37
C MET A 121 5.93 0.80 -9.67
N GLY A 122 6.80 0.12 -10.42
CA GLY A 122 7.57 -1.06 -9.98
C GLY A 122 6.90 -2.41 -10.23
N GLY A 123 5.75 -2.43 -10.88
CA GLY A 123 5.02 -3.64 -11.29
C GLY A 123 4.83 -3.75 -12.81
N ASP A 124 4.73 -2.62 -13.52
CA ASP A 124 4.69 -2.58 -14.98
C ASP A 124 6.11 -2.72 -15.56
N ARG A 125 6.38 -3.88 -16.14
CA ARG A 125 7.66 -4.25 -16.77
C ARG A 125 7.56 -4.39 -18.28
N ASP A 126 6.37 -4.14 -18.86
CA ASP A 126 6.14 -4.20 -20.30
C ASP A 126 7.05 -3.20 -21.03
N GLY A 127 7.97 -3.72 -21.86
CA GLY A 127 8.99 -2.93 -22.56
C GLY A 127 10.00 -2.19 -21.67
N ASN A 128 10.08 -2.49 -20.37
CA ASN A 128 10.93 -1.78 -19.41
C ASN A 128 11.80 -2.72 -18.56
N LEU A 129 12.97 -3.08 -19.09
CA LEU A 129 13.95 -3.96 -18.44
C LEU A 129 14.50 -3.43 -17.09
N ARG A 130 14.24 -2.16 -16.74
CA ARG A 130 14.66 -1.61 -15.44
C ARG A 130 13.78 -2.08 -14.28
N VAL A 131 12.60 -2.65 -14.56
CA VAL A 131 11.69 -3.18 -13.54
C VAL A 131 11.96 -4.68 -13.36
N THR A 132 12.97 -4.98 -12.55
CA THR A 132 13.37 -6.36 -12.24
C THR A 132 12.52 -6.97 -11.11
N PRO A 133 12.63 -8.27 -10.81
CA PRO A 133 11.94 -8.88 -9.68
C PRO A 133 12.30 -8.24 -8.33
N GLU A 134 13.56 -7.83 -8.15
CA GLU A 134 14.04 -7.14 -6.96
C GLU A 134 13.39 -5.77 -6.83
N VAL A 135 13.20 -5.04 -7.93
CA VAL A 135 12.47 -3.77 -7.92
C VAL A 135 11.04 -3.98 -7.42
N THR A 136 10.34 -4.99 -7.93
CA THR A 136 8.97 -5.34 -7.46
C THR A 136 8.98 -5.65 -5.97
N ARG A 137 9.97 -6.40 -5.48
CA ARG A 137 10.14 -6.68 -4.05
C ARG A 137 10.34 -5.41 -3.23
N ASP A 138 11.26 -4.56 -3.67
CA ASP A 138 11.60 -3.30 -3.00
C ASP A 138 10.41 -2.37 -2.88
N VAL A 139 9.64 -2.17 -3.96
CA VAL A 139 8.49 -1.26 -3.94
C VAL A 139 7.38 -1.75 -3.02
N CYS A 140 7.14 -3.07 -2.95
CA CYS A 140 6.17 -3.64 -2.02
C CYS A 140 6.57 -3.41 -0.55
N LEU A 141 7.85 -3.62 -0.21
CA LEU A 141 8.37 -3.35 1.13
C LEU A 141 8.37 -1.86 1.47
N LEU A 142 8.73 -1.00 0.52
CA LEU A 142 8.64 0.46 0.65
C LEU A 142 7.21 0.90 0.92
N ALA A 143 6.22 0.37 0.19
CA ALA A 143 4.81 0.71 0.37
C ALA A 143 4.33 0.35 1.79
N ARG A 144 4.68 -0.83 2.28
CA ARG A 144 4.38 -1.28 3.65
C ARG A 144 5.05 -0.40 4.71
N MET A 145 6.30 -0.03 4.49
CA MET A 145 7.03 0.88 5.39
C MET A 145 6.39 2.28 5.41
N MET A 146 5.96 2.81 4.26
CA MET A 146 5.29 4.10 4.16
C MET A 146 3.90 4.07 4.81
N ALA A 147 3.14 2.99 4.64
CA ALA A 147 1.86 2.77 5.32
C ALA A 147 2.04 2.82 6.84
N ALA A 148 2.98 2.02 7.37
CA ALA A 148 3.26 1.97 8.80
C ALA A 148 3.64 3.35 9.36
N ASN A 149 4.45 4.15 8.63
CA ASN A 149 4.78 5.52 9.04
C ASN A 149 3.56 6.43 9.16
N LEU A 150 2.67 6.41 8.16
CA LEU A 150 1.43 7.19 8.18
C LEU A 150 0.53 6.78 9.35
N TYR A 151 0.40 5.47 9.58
CA TYR A 151 -0.38 4.93 10.69
C TYR A 151 0.22 5.29 12.06
N ILE A 152 1.56 5.28 12.21
CA ILE A 152 2.22 5.67 13.46
C ILE A 152 1.93 7.14 13.79
N SER A 153 2.03 8.05 12.83
CA SER A 153 1.72 9.46 13.10
C SER A 153 0.25 9.64 13.50
N GLN A 154 -0.67 8.94 12.85
CA GLN A 154 -2.10 9.07 13.14
C GLN A 154 -2.52 8.40 14.45
N ILE A 155 -1.92 7.25 14.82
CA ILE A 155 -2.20 6.59 16.10
C ILE A 155 -1.69 7.42 17.27
N GLU A 156 -0.55 8.11 17.12
CA GLU A 156 0.00 9.00 18.14
C GLU A 156 -0.93 10.18 18.40
N GLU A 157 -1.45 10.84 17.36
CA GLU A 157 -2.48 11.87 17.49
C GLU A 157 -3.73 11.33 18.18
N LEU A 158 -4.21 10.14 17.78
CA LEU A 158 -5.39 9.52 18.36
C LEU A 158 -5.20 9.16 19.85
N MET A 159 -3.98 8.77 20.25
CA MET A 159 -3.64 8.56 21.65
C MET A 159 -3.76 9.85 22.46
N PHE A 160 -3.41 11.02 21.92
CA PHE A 160 -3.63 12.28 22.63
C PHE A 160 -5.12 12.56 22.84
N GLU A 161 -5.93 12.36 21.79
CA GLU A 161 -7.38 12.64 21.80
C GLU A 161 -8.18 11.68 22.70
N LEU A 162 -7.93 10.36 22.62
CA LEU A 162 -8.69 9.34 23.34
C LEU A 162 -8.19 9.16 24.78
N SER A 163 -8.29 10.22 25.58
CA SER A 163 -7.90 10.28 27.00
C SER A 163 -8.98 9.81 27.99
N MET A 164 -10.10 9.29 27.49
CA MET A 164 -11.26 8.93 28.30
C MET A 164 -10.96 7.72 29.21
N TRP A 165 -11.52 7.75 30.41
CA TRP A 165 -11.41 6.66 31.40
C TRP A 165 -12.61 5.70 31.40
N ARG A 166 -13.77 6.16 30.90
CA ARG A 166 -14.99 5.35 30.78
C ARG A 166 -14.86 4.41 29.57
N CYS A 167 -15.09 3.13 29.81
CA CYS A 167 -15.05 2.09 28.79
C CYS A 167 -15.94 0.92 29.20
N ASN A 168 -16.32 0.11 28.21
CA ASN A 168 -16.97 -1.18 28.43
C ASN A 168 -16.01 -2.22 29.04
N ASP A 169 -16.57 -3.31 29.55
CA ASP A 169 -15.81 -4.37 30.25
C ASP A 169 -14.80 -5.06 29.34
N GLU A 170 -15.13 -5.21 28.06
CA GLU A 170 -14.26 -5.84 27.05
C GLU A 170 -12.96 -5.05 26.82
N LEU A 171 -13.05 -3.73 26.62
CA LEU A 171 -11.87 -2.87 26.47
C LEU A 171 -11.06 -2.82 27.77
N ARG A 172 -11.72 -2.79 28.93
CA ARG A 172 -11.06 -2.80 30.24
C ARG A 172 -10.20 -4.04 30.43
N ALA A 173 -10.77 -5.21 30.21
CA ALA A 173 -10.04 -6.48 30.29
C ALA A 173 -8.85 -6.51 29.32
N LYS A 174 -9.04 -6.01 28.08
CA LYS A 174 -7.94 -5.95 27.10
C LYS A 174 -6.83 -4.99 27.51
N ALA A 175 -7.18 -3.83 28.08
CA ALA A 175 -6.20 -2.87 28.57
C ALA A 175 -5.38 -3.44 29.74
N GLU A 176 -6.01 -4.17 30.66
CA GLU A 176 -5.32 -4.86 31.77
C GLU A 176 -4.32 -5.91 31.27
N GLU A 177 -4.74 -6.78 30.34
CA GLU A 177 -3.87 -7.77 29.69
C GLU A 177 -2.64 -7.12 29.04
N LEU A 178 -2.85 -6.05 28.27
CA LEU A 178 -1.80 -5.36 27.54
C LEU A 178 -0.85 -4.58 28.45
N HIS A 179 -1.37 -3.98 29.52
CA HIS A 179 -0.56 -3.24 30.49
C HIS A 179 0.46 -4.17 31.17
N ASP A 180 0.05 -5.37 31.56
CA ASP A 180 0.94 -6.37 32.16
C ASP A 180 1.97 -6.91 31.17
N ALA A 181 1.56 -7.14 29.92
CA ALA A 181 2.46 -7.59 28.86
C ALA A 181 3.52 -6.53 28.49
N SER A 182 3.18 -5.23 28.55
CA SER A 182 4.03 -4.13 28.08
C SER A 182 5.38 -4.02 28.80
N LYS A 183 5.48 -4.56 30.03
CA LYS A 183 6.70 -4.55 30.85
C LYS A 183 7.83 -5.44 30.30
N LYS A 184 7.55 -6.30 29.31
CA LYS A 184 8.50 -7.30 28.79
C LYS A 184 8.89 -7.09 27.33
N VAL A 185 8.45 -6.00 26.69
CA VAL A 185 8.59 -5.80 25.24
C VAL A 185 9.81 -4.95 24.90
N VAL A 186 10.63 -5.43 23.96
CA VAL A 186 11.71 -4.65 23.34
C VAL A 186 11.09 -3.61 22.41
N LYS A 187 11.45 -2.33 22.60
CA LYS A 187 10.94 -1.22 21.79
C LYS A 187 12.03 -0.71 20.85
N TYR A 188 11.68 -0.52 19.58
CA TYR A 188 12.59 -0.04 18.52
C TYR A 188 12.43 1.46 18.24
N TYR A 189 11.90 2.21 19.20
CA TYR A 189 11.65 3.65 19.09
C TYR A 189 11.74 4.31 20.46
N THR A 190 12.03 5.62 20.48
CA THR A 190 12.04 6.40 21.71
C THR A 190 10.62 6.75 22.12
N GLU A 191 10.23 6.43 23.35
CA GLU A 191 8.90 6.78 23.82
C GLU A 191 8.77 8.26 24.10
N PHE A 192 7.69 8.84 23.58
CA PHE A 192 7.25 10.17 24.01
C PHE A 192 6.66 10.14 25.43
N TRP A 193 6.05 9.02 25.83
CA TRP A 193 5.37 8.82 27.10
C TRP A 193 6.21 7.93 28.02
N LYS A 194 6.44 8.31 29.27
CA LYS A 194 7.22 7.50 30.23
C LYS A 194 6.49 6.20 30.61
N GLU A 195 5.20 6.31 30.93
CA GLU A 195 4.32 5.19 31.26
C GLU A 195 2.88 5.62 31.02
N ILE A 196 2.06 4.75 30.44
CA ILE A 196 0.64 5.03 30.18
C ILE A 196 -0.17 4.46 31.36
N PRO A 197 -0.88 5.30 32.12
CA PRO A 197 -1.68 4.85 33.25
C PRO A 197 -2.79 3.87 32.84
N ILE A 198 -3.03 2.85 33.66
CA ILE A 198 -4.08 1.83 33.40
C ILE A 198 -5.50 2.43 33.35
N ASN A 199 -5.73 3.57 34.02
CA ASN A 199 -7.01 4.29 33.98
C ASN A 199 -7.27 5.03 32.66
N GLU A 200 -6.36 4.94 31.69
CA GLU A 200 -6.51 5.44 30.32
C GLU A 200 -6.58 4.24 29.33
N PRO A 201 -7.67 3.44 29.35
CA PRO A 201 -7.75 2.15 28.68
C PRO A 201 -7.56 2.23 27.15
N TYR A 202 -8.13 3.26 26.50
CA TYR A 202 -7.95 3.48 25.06
C TYR A 202 -6.48 3.71 24.72
N ARG A 203 -5.76 4.54 25.49
CA ARG A 203 -4.33 4.81 25.27
C ARG A 203 -3.49 3.56 25.44
N VAL A 204 -3.80 2.69 26.41
CA VAL A 204 -3.10 1.41 26.60
C VAL A 204 -3.26 0.51 25.36
N VAL A 205 -4.48 0.38 24.84
CA VAL A 205 -4.74 -0.42 23.63
C VAL A 205 -4.05 0.19 22.41
N LEU A 206 -4.21 1.50 22.17
CA LEU A 206 -3.59 2.19 21.04
C LEU A 206 -2.05 2.19 21.12
N ALA A 207 -1.46 2.19 22.31
CA ALA A 207 -0.01 2.06 22.47
C ALA A 207 0.51 0.69 22.03
N SER A 208 -0.26 -0.38 22.30
CA SER A 208 0.05 -1.72 21.77
C SER A 208 0.01 -1.73 20.24
N VAL A 209 -1.00 -1.08 19.64
CA VAL A 209 -1.09 -0.91 18.19
C VAL A 209 0.11 -0.14 17.64
N ARG A 210 0.49 0.98 18.27
CA ARG A 210 1.69 1.76 17.92
C ARG A 210 2.96 0.90 17.98
N ASN A 211 3.15 0.12 19.05
CA ASN A 211 4.30 -0.79 19.19
C ASN A 211 4.40 -1.75 18.01
N LYS A 212 3.27 -2.39 17.68
CA LYS A 212 3.22 -3.37 16.58
C LYS A 212 3.39 -2.71 15.20
N LEU A 213 2.91 -1.49 15.01
CA LEU A 213 3.20 -0.69 13.81
C LEU A 213 4.69 -0.34 13.67
N HIS A 214 5.38 0.01 14.77
CA HIS A 214 6.83 0.22 14.74
C HIS A 214 7.55 -1.07 14.35
N ASN A 215 7.22 -2.20 14.95
CA ASN A 215 7.80 -3.50 14.56
C ASN A 215 7.54 -3.81 13.07
N THR A 216 6.35 -3.50 12.58
CA THR A 216 6.00 -3.67 11.15
C THR A 216 6.89 -2.82 10.26
N ARG A 217 7.08 -1.53 10.60
CA ARG A 217 7.97 -0.62 9.87
C ARG A 217 9.41 -1.11 9.88
N GLU A 218 9.95 -1.44 11.05
CA GLU A 218 11.33 -1.88 11.22
C GLU A 218 11.58 -3.21 10.50
N ARG A 219 10.64 -4.16 10.57
CA ARG A 219 10.70 -5.42 9.82
C ARG A 219 10.74 -5.16 8.31
N SER A 220 9.89 -4.29 7.78
CA SER A 220 9.93 -3.92 6.36
C SER A 220 11.26 -3.27 5.97
N ARG A 221 11.82 -2.41 6.84
CA ARG A 221 13.13 -1.77 6.61
C ARG A 221 14.26 -2.80 6.58
N ASP A 222 14.30 -3.72 7.54
CA ASP A 222 15.35 -4.74 7.63
C ASP A 222 15.29 -5.71 6.43
N LEU A 223 14.08 -6.12 6.02
CA LEU A 223 13.87 -6.94 4.82
C LEU A 223 14.29 -6.21 3.54
N LEU A 224 14.10 -4.89 3.47
CA LEU A 224 14.53 -4.07 2.35
C LEU A 224 16.05 -3.90 2.32
N ALA A 225 16.69 -3.70 3.48
CA ALA A 225 18.13 -3.46 3.56
C ALA A 225 18.96 -4.74 3.41
N ASN A 226 18.53 -5.83 4.06
CA ASN A 226 19.36 -7.02 4.29
C ASN A 226 18.70 -8.32 3.82
N GLY A 227 17.45 -8.29 3.35
CA GLY A 227 16.70 -9.50 2.99
C GLY A 227 16.16 -10.31 4.18
N PHE A 228 16.54 -9.94 5.42
CA PHE A 228 16.20 -10.66 6.65
C PHE A 228 15.89 -9.68 7.78
N SER A 229 15.01 -10.07 8.72
CA SER A 229 14.72 -9.31 9.95
C SER A 229 14.62 -10.26 11.14
N GLU A 230 15.25 -9.87 12.26
CA GLU A 230 15.14 -10.56 13.54
C GLU A 230 13.78 -10.36 14.20
N ILE A 231 13.03 -9.33 13.80
CA ILE A 231 11.68 -9.06 14.31
C ILE A 231 10.75 -10.15 13.78
N PRO A 232 10.18 -11.02 14.63
CA PRO A 232 9.36 -12.12 14.16
C PRO A 232 8.06 -11.60 13.53
N GLU A 233 7.51 -12.35 12.59
CA GLU A 233 6.30 -11.96 11.86
C GLU A 233 5.09 -11.76 12.80
N SER A 234 4.99 -12.56 13.86
CA SER A 234 3.96 -12.42 14.92
C SER A 234 4.01 -11.08 15.68
N ALA A 235 5.17 -10.42 15.69
CA ALA A 235 5.36 -9.13 16.35
C ALA A 235 5.02 -7.94 15.43
N ALA A 236 4.64 -8.18 14.16
CA ALA A 236 4.24 -7.19 13.17
C ALA A 236 2.79 -7.45 12.70
N PHE A 237 2.16 -6.45 12.09
CA PHE A 237 0.86 -6.65 11.44
C PHE A 237 1.04 -7.36 10.10
N THR A 238 0.40 -8.53 9.98
CA THR A 238 0.46 -9.36 8.77
C THR A 238 -0.76 -9.16 7.88
N ASN A 239 -1.90 -8.83 8.48
CA ASN A 239 -3.16 -8.66 7.80
C ASN A 239 -3.96 -7.48 8.37
N VAL A 240 -4.85 -6.92 7.55
CA VAL A 240 -5.63 -5.72 7.90
C VAL A 240 -6.63 -5.97 9.03
N LYS A 241 -7.17 -7.19 9.15
CA LYS A 241 -8.16 -7.53 10.19
C LYS A 241 -7.55 -7.45 11.58
N GLU A 242 -6.36 -8.00 11.74
CA GLU A 242 -5.56 -7.92 12.97
C GLU A 242 -5.28 -6.46 13.37
N PHE A 243 -5.11 -5.57 12.40
CA PHE A 243 -4.90 -4.15 12.65
C PHE A 243 -6.21 -3.41 13.01
N LEU A 244 -7.33 -3.76 12.38
CA LEU A 244 -8.64 -3.16 12.65
C LEU A 244 -9.24 -3.60 13.99
N GLU A 245 -9.03 -4.84 14.42
CA GLU A 245 -9.60 -5.42 15.64
C GLU A 245 -9.48 -4.51 16.89
N PRO A 246 -8.30 -4.00 17.28
CA PRO A 246 -8.18 -3.09 18.42
C PRO A 246 -8.86 -1.73 18.20
N LEU A 247 -8.98 -1.26 16.96
CA LEU A 247 -9.66 0.00 16.63
C LEU A 247 -11.18 -0.16 16.72
N GLU A 248 -11.71 -1.29 16.24
CA GLU A 248 -13.12 -1.68 16.36
C GLU A 248 -13.52 -1.85 17.83
N LEU A 249 -12.64 -2.45 18.65
CA LEU A 249 -12.83 -2.55 20.09
C LEU A 249 -12.96 -1.16 20.74
N CYS A 250 -12.06 -0.23 20.41
CA CYS A 250 -12.16 1.16 20.87
C CYS A 250 -13.46 1.83 20.39
N TYR A 251 -13.86 1.64 19.12
CA TYR A 251 -15.06 2.24 18.55
C TYR A 251 -16.33 1.75 19.24
N LYS A 252 -16.43 0.43 19.44
CA LYS A 252 -17.52 -0.21 20.18
C LYS A 252 -17.59 0.29 21.61
N SER A 253 -16.47 0.34 22.31
CA SER A 253 -16.41 0.79 23.71
C SER A 253 -16.86 2.24 23.90
N LEU A 254 -16.49 3.13 22.98
CA LEU A 254 -16.98 4.51 22.96
C LEU A 254 -18.49 4.56 22.72
N CYS A 255 -19.01 3.77 21.78
CA CYS A 255 -20.46 3.71 21.52
C CYS A 255 -21.23 3.19 22.75
N ASP A 256 -20.78 2.11 23.37
CA ASP A 256 -21.38 1.51 24.57
C ASP A 256 -21.36 2.48 25.77
N SER A 257 -20.35 3.36 25.84
CA SER A 257 -20.19 4.36 26.89
C SER A 257 -20.99 5.66 26.63
N GLY A 258 -21.74 5.74 25.52
CA GLY A 258 -22.50 6.93 25.12
C GLY A 258 -21.70 8.00 24.37
N ASP A 259 -20.44 7.72 24.05
CA ASP A 259 -19.47 8.62 23.42
C ASP A 259 -19.37 8.42 21.89
N LYS A 260 -20.47 8.02 21.24
CA LYS A 260 -20.53 7.79 19.78
C LYS A 260 -20.05 9.00 18.96
N THR A 261 -20.31 10.23 19.43
CA THR A 261 -19.83 11.46 18.77
C THR A 261 -18.31 11.53 18.71
N ILE A 262 -17.61 11.02 19.73
CA ILE A 262 -16.15 10.91 19.73
C ILE A 262 -15.70 9.78 18.79
N ALA A 263 -16.38 8.63 18.84
CA ALA A 263 -16.08 7.49 17.97
C ALA A 263 -16.19 7.85 16.48
N ASP A 264 -17.22 8.61 16.11
CA ASP A 264 -17.46 9.10 14.74
C ASP A 264 -16.50 10.22 14.31
N GLY A 265 -15.60 10.66 15.19
CA GLY A 265 -14.55 11.65 14.95
C GLY A 265 -13.31 11.04 14.29
N SER A 266 -12.13 11.31 14.85
CA SER A 266 -10.83 10.89 14.29
C SER A 266 -10.67 9.36 14.21
N LEU A 267 -11.27 8.61 15.14
CA LEU A 267 -11.24 7.16 15.14
C LEU A 267 -11.92 6.57 13.88
N LEU A 268 -13.13 7.04 13.54
CA LEU A 268 -13.82 6.59 12.33
C LEU A 268 -13.05 6.94 11.04
N ASP A 269 -12.41 8.12 10.99
CA ASP A 269 -11.55 8.48 9.86
C ASP A 269 -10.37 7.52 9.74
N PHE A 270 -9.75 7.19 10.86
CA PHE A 270 -8.63 6.27 10.89
C PHE A 270 -9.03 4.87 10.46
N MET A 271 -10.16 4.35 10.94
CA MET A 271 -10.70 3.05 10.50
C MET A 271 -10.98 3.04 8.99
N ARG A 272 -11.56 4.12 8.44
CA ARG A 272 -11.79 4.27 7.00
C ARG A 272 -10.48 4.34 6.20
N GLN A 273 -9.44 4.98 6.74
CA GLN A 273 -8.11 5.00 6.12
C GLN A 273 -7.52 3.59 6.08
N VAL A 274 -7.56 2.85 7.19
CA VAL A 274 -7.08 1.46 7.25
C VAL A 274 -7.84 0.56 6.26
N ALA A 275 -9.17 0.68 6.18
CA ALA A 275 -9.98 -0.07 5.22
C ALA A 275 -9.68 0.29 3.76
N THR A 276 -9.34 1.56 3.48
CA THR A 276 -9.04 2.03 2.12
C THR A 276 -7.63 1.66 1.66
N PHE A 277 -6.63 1.88 2.52
CA PHE A 277 -5.22 1.82 2.17
C PHE A 277 -4.56 0.49 2.56
N GLY A 278 -5.16 -0.27 3.48
CA GLY A 278 -4.63 -1.55 3.96
C GLY A 278 -3.21 -1.41 4.51
N LEU A 279 -2.42 -2.49 4.47
CA LEU A 279 -1.04 -2.45 4.96
C LEU A 279 -0.02 -1.99 3.90
N SER A 280 -0.44 -1.70 2.67
CA SER A 280 0.47 -1.39 1.55
C SER A 280 0.22 -0.04 0.87
N LEU A 281 -0.71 0.80 1.35
CA LEU A 281 -1.20 2.04 0.71
C LEU A 281 -1.91 1.82 -0.63
N THR A 282 -1.25 1.13 -1.56
CA THR A 282 -1.76 0.75 -2.86
C THR A 282 -1.52 -0.73 -3.09
N LYS A 283 -2.37 -1.34 -3.91
CA LYS A 283 -2.08 -2.65 -4.52
C LYS A 283 -1.19 -2.45 -5.74
N LEU A 284 -0.19 -3.31 -5.91
CA LEU A 284 0.70 -3.28 -7.07
C LEU A 284 0.14 -4.22 -8.16
N ASP A 285 -0.15 -3.67 -9.33
CA ASP A 285 -0.48 -4.48 -10.50
C ASP A 285 0.82 -4.93 -11.15
N ILE A 286 0.86 -6.19 -11.58
CA ILE A 286 2.00 -6.74 -12.31
C ILE A 286 1.62 -6.79 -13.77
N ARG A 287 2.46 -6.27 -14.67
CA ARG A 287 2.14 -6.26 -16.11
C ARG A 287 3.32 -6.73 -16.93
N GLN A 288 3.09 -7.71 -17.80
CA GLN A 288 4.10 -8.28 -18.70
C GLN A 288 3.47 -8.66 -20.05
N GLU A 289 4.23 -8.63 -21.14
CA GLU A 289 3.75 -9.06 -22.46
C GLU A 289 3.63 -10.59 -22.61
N SER A 290 2.65 -11.03 -23.39
CA SER A 290 2.31 -12.45 -23.63
C SER A 290 3.47 -13.28 -24.19
N ASP A 291 4.29 -12.70 -25.05
CA ASP A 291 5.42 -13.38 -25.69
C ASP A 291 6.48 -13.85 -24.68
N ARG A 292 6.60 -13.16 -23.54
CA ARG A 292 7.50 -13.55 -22.44
C ARG A 292 7.02 -14.80 -21.72
N HIS A 293 5.71 -14.96 -21.55
CA HIS A 293 5.15 -16.21 -21.01
C HIS A 293 5.34 -17.35 -22.00
N THR A 294 5.12 -17.09 -23.29
CA THR A 294 5.36 -18.05 -24.38
C THR A 294 6.81 -18.53 -24.39
N GLU A 295 7.79 -17.64 -24.21
CA GLU A 295 9.21 -18.02 -24.15
C GLU A 295 9.54 -18.92 -22.95
N VAL A 296 9.01 -18.60 -21.77
CA VAL A 296 9.20 -19.43 -20.57
C VAL A 296 8.63 -20.84 -20.80
N ILE A 297 7.42 -20.93 -21.35
CA ILE A 297 6.77 -22.22 -21.60
C ILE A 297 7.48 -23.00 -22.72
N ASP A 298 7.92 -22.32 -23.78
CA ASP A 298 8.71 -22.95 -24.84
C ASP A 298 10.04 -23.52 -24.30
N THR A 299 10.70 -22.79 -23.40
CA THR A 299 11.91 -23.25 -22.71
C THR A 299 11.64 -24.50 -21.87
N ILE A 300 10.51 -24.55 -21.17
CA ILE A 300 10.09 -25.73 -20.39
C ILE A 300 9.80 -26.92 -21.31
N THR A 301 8.99 -26.73 -22.35
CA THR A 301 8.59 -27.82 -23.26
C THR A 301 9.76 -28.41 -24.03
N THR A 302 10.72 -27.57 -24.45
CA THR A 302 11.94 -28.00 -25.15
C THR A 302 12.89 -28.75 -24.21
N HIS A 303 13.10 -28.25 -22.99
CA HIS A 303 13.92 -28.94 -21.98
C HIS A 303 13.37 -30.31 -21.58
N LEU A 304 12.04 -30.44 -21.48
CA LEU A 304 11.37 -31.71 -21.19
C LEU A 304 11.31 -32.66 -22.40
N GLY A 305 11.74 -32.22 -23.59
CA GLY A 305 11.71 -33.03 -24.80
C GLY A 305 10.32 -33.31 -25.36
N ILE A 306 9.31 -32.52 -24.99
CA ILE A 306 7.90 -32.70 -25.42
C ILE A 306 7.53 -31.86 -26.65
N GLY A 307 8.43 -30.97 -27.09
CA GLY A 307 8.31 -30.17 -28.31
C GLY A 307 8.59 -28.69 -28.07
N SER A 308 8.26 -27.84 -29.03
CA SER A 308 8.32 -26.38 -28.90
C SER A 308 6.91 -25.81 -28.82
N TYR A 309 6.51 -25.34 -27.64
CA TYR A 309 5.24 -24.63 -27.42
C TYR A 309 5.02 -23.48 -28.40
N ARG A 310 6.08 -22.72 -28.73
CA ARG A 310 6.01 -21.59 -29.68
C ARG A 310 5.56 -22.04 -31.07
N SER A 311 5.97 -23.24 -31.49
CA SER A 311 5.60 -23.82 -32.80
C SER A 311 4.19 -24.42 -32.85
N TRP A 312 3.54 -24.61 -31.71
CA TRP A 312 2.24 -25.27 -31.66
C TRP A 312 1.10 -24.34 -32.11
N PRO A 313 0.08 -24.87 -32.81
CA PRO A 313 -1.16 -24.15 -33.07
C PRO A 313 -1.91 -23.91 -31.75
N GLU A 314 -2.77 -22.91 -31.74
CA GLU A 314 -3.49 -22.46 -30.53
C GLU A 314 -4.27 -23.60 -29.85
N GLU A 315 -4.96 -24.43 -30.63
CA GLU A 315 -5.74 -25.55 -30.10
C GLU A 315 -4.86 -26.52 -29.30
N LYS A 316 -3.64 -26.78 -29.79
CA LYS A 316 -2.67 -27.65 -29.12
C LYS A 316 -2.07 -26.99 -27.88
N ARG A 317 -1.83 -25.67 -27.91
CA ARG A 317 -1.37 -24.91 -26.74
C ARG A 317 -2.41 -24.99 -25.61
N VAL A 318 -3.67 -24.75 -25.92
CA VAL A 318 -4.78 -24.84 -24.96
C VAL A 318 -4.93 -26.27 -24.43
N GLU A 319 -4.95 -27.27 -25.30
CA GLU A 319 -5.06 -28.68 -24.89
C GLU A 319 -3.95 -29.07 -23.89
N TRP A 320 -2.70 -28.70 -24.21
CA TRP A 320 -1.57 -28.99 -23.33
C TRP A 320 -1.64 -28.22 -22.01
N LEU A 321 -1.92 -26.92 -22.04
CA LEU A 321 -2.03 -26.09 -20.83
C LEU A 321 -3.15 -26.59 -19.91
N VAL A 322 -4.32 -26.95 -20.44
CA VAL A 322 -5.42 -27.50 -19.65
C VAL A 322 -5.04 -28.83 -19.03
N SER A 323 -4.35 -29.70 -19.78
CA SER A 323 -3.83 -30.97 -19.26
C SER A 323 -2.87 -30.74 -18.09
N GLU A 324 -1.90 -29.84 -18.23
CA GLU A 324 -0.95 -29.52 -17.16
C GLU A 324 -1.65 -28.86 -15.96
N LEU A 325 -2.61 -27.95 -16.19
CA LEU A 325 -3.40 -27.27 -15.15
C LEU A 325 -4.27 -28.24 -14.32
N GLN A 326 -4.79 -29.31 -14.93
CA GLN A 326 -5.50 -30.39 -14.23
C GLN A 326 -4.55 -31.38 -13.56
N GLY A 327 -3.34 -31.53 -14.10
CA GLY A 327 -2.27 -32.35 -13.54
C GLY A 327 -1.78 -31.84 -12.18
N LYS A 328 -1.22 -32.76 -11.38
CA LYS A 328 -0.57 -32.45 -10.09
C LYS A 328 0.95 -32.58 -10.13
N ARG A 329 1.50 -32.97 -11.29
CA ARG A 329 2.93 -33.15 -11.47
C ARG A 329 3.58 -31.77 -11.63
N PRO A 330 4.64 -31.44 -10.86
CA PRO A 330 5.40 -30.23 -11.08
C PRO A 330 6.09 -30.22 -12.45
N LEU A 331 6.06 -29.07 -13.10
CA LEU A 331 6.57 -28.85 -14.45
C LEU A 331 7.94 -28.14 -14.44
N LEU A 332 8.14 -27.20 -13.52
CA LEU A 332 9.41 -26.48 -13.39
C LEU A 332 10.50 -27.37 -12.78
N SER A 333 11.52 -27.69 -13.58
CA SER A 333 12.72 -28.40 -13.12
C SER A 333 13.76 -27.42 -12.55
N PRO A 334 14.48 -27.76 -11.46
CA PRO A 334 15.57 -26.94 -10.93
C PRO A 334 16.73 -26.71 -11.90
N ASP A 335 16.91 -27.59 -12.88
CA ASP A 335 17.98 -27.55 -13.89
C ASP A 335 17.56 -26.90 -15.22
N LEU A 336 16.38 -26.26 -15.26
CA LEU A 336 15.89 -25.58 -16.46
C LEU A 336 16.89 -24.49 -16.90
N PRO A 337 17.41 -24.53 -18.14
CA PRO A 337 18.27 -23.47 -18.66
C PRO A 337 17.47 -22.17 -18.80
N GLN A 338 17.95 -21.09 -18.17
CA GLN A 338 17.26 -19.80 -18.16
C GLN A 338 18.10 -18.77 -18.92
N SER A 339 17.54 -18.22 -20.01
CA SER A 339 18.03 -16.95 -20.58
C SER A 339 17.80 -15.84 -19.55
N GLU A 340 18.43 -14.67 -19.73
CA GLU A 340 18.14 -13.49 -18.89
C GLU A 340 16.64 -13.16 -18.89
N GLU A 341 16.00 -13.39 -20.03
CA GLU A 341 14.58 -13.11 -20.25
C GLU A 341 13.65 -14.06 -19.47
N VAL A 342 13.94 -15.36 -19.54
CA VAL A 342 13.23 -16.41 -18.78
C VAL A 342 13.50 -16.27 -17.28
N ALA A 343 14.73 -15.92 -16.90
CA ALA A 343 15.10 -15.69 -15.51
C ALA A 343 14.34 -14.52 -14.89
N ASP A 344 14.16 -13.40 -15.61
CA ASP A 344 13.37 -12.26 -15.16
C ASP A 344 11.89 -12.64 -14.96
N ALA A 345 11.29 -13.32 -15.94
CA ALA A 345 9.89 -13.71 -15.89
C ALA A 345 9.62 -14.67 -14.72
N LEU A 346 10.43 -15.72 -14.57
CA LEU A 346 10.31 -16.66 -13.43
C LEU A 346 10.66 -15.99 -12.09
N GLY A 347 11.67 -15.12 -12.07
CA GLY A 347 12.04 -14.34 -10.90
C GLY A 347 10.89 -13.47 -10.40
N THR A 348 10.11 -12.89 -11.32
CA THR A 348 8.90 -12.13 -10.99
C THR A 348 7.90 -12.98 -10.23
N PHE A 349 7.51 -14.13 -10.78
CA PHE A 349 6.54 -15.01 -10.13
C PHE A 349 7.05 -15.53 -8.78
N ARG A 350 8.37 -15.77 -8.63
CA ARG A 350 8.98 -16.12 -7.33
C ARG A 350 8.83 -14.97 -6.32
N ALA A 351 9.08 -13.73 -6.74
CA ALA A 351 8.87 -12.55 -5.88
C ALA A 351 7.39 -12.40 -5.47
N LEU A 352 6.44 -12.74 -6.35
CA LEU A 352 5.01 -12.77 -6.01
C LEU A 352 4.66 -13.86 -4.99
N ALA A 353 5.31 -15.02 -5.05
CA ALA A 353 5.10 -16.12 -4.11
C ALA A 353 5.63 -15.83 -2.70
N GLU A 354 6.68 -15.01 -2.59
CA GLU A 354 7.32 -14.64 -1.31
C GLU A 354 6.59 -13.51 -0.58
N LEU A 355 5.88 -12.66 -1.31
CA LEU A 355 5.27 -11.45 -0.77
C LEU A 355 3.82 -11.65 -0.34
N PRO A 356 3.34 -10.89 0.67
CA PRO A 356 1.95 -10.97 1.10
C PRO A 356 0.95 -10.67 -0.03
N ARG A 357 -0.09 -11.49 -0.14
CA ARG A 357 -1.10 -11.40 -1.20
C ARG A 357 -1.80 -10.03 -1.29
N ASP A 358 -1.98 -9.38 -0.15
CA ASP A 358 -2.63 -8.06 -0.05
C ASP A 358 -1.80 -6.94 -0.70
N SER A 359 -0.51 -7.14 -0.95
CA SER A 359 0.35 -6.22 -1.71
C SER A 359 0.00 -6.12 -3.19
N PHE A 360 -0.72 -7.10 -3.75
CA PHE A 360 -0.92 -7.19 -5.19
C PHE A 360 -2.37 -6.96 -5.66
N GLY A 361 -2.46 -6.37 -6.85
CA GLY A 361 -3.65 -6.27 -7.68
C GLY A 361 -3.75 -7.45 -8.67
N PRO A 362 -4.17 -7.25 -9.91
CA PRO A 362 -4.12 -8.25 -10.98
C PRO A 362 -2.72 -8.47 -11.58
N TYR A 363 -2.60 -9.57 -12.31
CA TYR A 363 -1.53 -9.83 -13.28
C TYR A 363 -2.06 -9.52 -14.68
N ILE A 364 -1.59 -8.44 -15.29
CA ILE A 364 -2.02 -7.93 -16.59
C ILE A 364 -1.10 -8.51 -17.68
N ILE A 365 -1.70 -9.05 -18.74
CA ILE A 365 -0.99 -9.56 -19.90
C ILE A 365 -1.14 -8.56 -21.04
N SER A 366 -0.07 -7.85 -21.38
CA SER A 366 -0.02 -7.00 -22.58
C SER A 366 0.00 -7.84 -23.86
N MET A 367 -0.56 -7.30 -24.94
CA MET A 367 -0.61 -7.97 -26.25
C MET A 367 -1.27 -9.35 -26.15
N ALA A 368 -2.32 -9.47 -25.34
CA ALA A 368 -3.08 -10.70 -25.24
C ALA A 368 -3.92 -10.91 -26.50
N THR A 369 -3.77 -12.05 -27.15
CA THR A 369 -4.40 -12.36 -28.44
C THR A 369 -5.26 -13.62 -28.39
N ALA A 370 -4.96 -14.55 -27.49
CA ALA A 370 -5.59 -15.86 -27.45
C ALA A 370 -5.83 -16.38 -26.02
N PRO A 371 -6.73 -17.36 -25.82
CA PRO A 371 -6.94 -18.00 -24.53
C PRO A 371 -5.67 -18.60 -23.91
N SER A 372 -4.76 -19.13 -24.74
CA SER A 372 -3.51 -19.70 -24.25
C SER A 372 -2.61 -18.69 -23.52
N ASP A 373 -2.70 -17.39 -23.83
CA ASP A 373 -1.95 -16.33 -23.14
C ASP A 373 -2.35 -16.26 -21.65
N VAL A 374 -3.66 -16.31 -21.38
CA VAL A 374 -4.20 -16.30 -20.00
C VAL A 374 -3.83 -17.59 -19.27
N LEU A 375 -4.05 -18.74 -19.92
CA LEU A 375 -3.76 -20.05 -19.33
C LEU A 375 -2.26 -20.25 -19.04
N ALA A 376 -1.39 -19.67 -19.86
CA ALA A 376 0.05 -19.65 -19.66
C ALA A 376 0.43 -18.94 -18.36
N ALA A 377 -0.10 -17.73 -18.13
CA ALA A 377 0.13 -17.01 -16.89
C ALA A 377 -0.41 -17.77 -15.67
N GLU A 378 -1.61 -18.35 -15.75
CA GLU A 378 -2.18 -19.17 -14.68
C GLU A 378 -1.30 -20.37 -14.33
N LEU A 379 -0.78 -21.08 -15.35
CA LEU A 379 0.14 -22.18 -15.15
C LEU A 379 1.43 -21.72 -14.46
N LEU A 380 2.02 -20.62 -14.92
CA LEU A 380 3.26 -20.10 -14.32
C LEU A 380 3.07 -19.64 -12.87
N GLN A 381 1.93 -19.02 -12.53
CA GLN A 381 1.60 -18.69 -11.14
C GLN A 381 1.58 -19.94 -10.25
N ARG A 382 0.94 -21.02 -10.72
CA ARG A 382 0.88 -22.30 -10.00
C ARG A 382 2.25 -22.94 -9.85
N GLU A 383 3.01 -23.03 -10.94
CA GLU A 383 4.33 -23.70 -10.95
C GLU A 383 5.36 -22.95 -10.10
N CYS A 384 5.26 -21.62 -10.02
CA CYS A 384 6.06 -20.81 -9.10
C CYS A 384 5.54 -20.80 -7.66
N LYS A 385 4.54 -21.63 -7.34
CA LYS A 385 4.00 -21.86 -5.99
C LYS A 385 3.39 -20.62 -5.34
N ILE A 386 2.75 -19.76 -6.13
CA ILE A 386 1.94 -18.67 -5.59
C ILE A 386 0.70 -19.27 -4.92
N ALA A 387 0.61 -19.14 -3.59
CA ALA A 387 -0.45 -19.80 -2.81
C ALA A 387 -1.85 -19.24 -3.10
N ASP A 388 -1.95 -17.94 -3.34
CA ASP A 388 -3.17 -17.23 -3.75
C ASP A 388 -2.86 -16.48 -5.07
N PRO A 389 -3.19 -17.07 -6.23
CA PRO A 389 -2.84 -16.49 -7.53
C PRO A 389 -3.54 -15.14 -7.74
N LEU A 390 -2.83 -14.25 -8.43
CA LEU A 390 -3.37 -12.96 -8.84
C LEU A 390 -4.41 -13.19 -9.96
N PRO A 391 -5.51 -12.42 -9.99
CA PRO A 391 -6.42 -12.39 -11.12
C PRO A 391 -5.67 -12.06 -12.40
N VAL A 392 -5.73 -12.94 -13.39
CA VAL A 392 -5.12 -12.70 -14.70
C VAL A 392 -6.05 -11.84 -15.56
N VAL A 393 -5.52 -10.76 -16.12
CA VAL A 393 -6.26 -9.76 -16.90
C VAL A 393 -5.63 -9.61 -18.28
N PRO A 394 -6.28 -10.09 -19.36
CA PRO A 394 -5.79 -9.85 -20.72
C PRO A 394 -6.01 -8.38 -21.13
N LEU A 395 -5.00 -7.78 -21.75
CA LEU A 395 -5.08 -6.47 -22.40
C LEU A 395 -5.03 -6.68 -23.92
N PHE A 396 -6.18 -6.45 -24.56
CA PHE A 396 -6.42 -6.65 -26.00
C PHE A 396 -6.05 -5.45 -26.86
#